data_AF-A0A524PQS1-F1
#
_entry.id   AF-A0A524PQS1-F1
#
_cell.length_a   1.000
_cell.length_b   1.000
_cell.length_c   1.000
_cell.angle_alpha   90.00
_cell.angle_beta   90.00
_cell.angle_gamma   90.00
#
_symmetry.space_group_name_H-M   'P 1'
#
loop_
_entity.id
_entity.type
_entity.pdbx_description
1 polymer ?
#
loop_
_entity_poly.entity_id
_entity_poly.type
_entity_poly.pdbx_seq_one_letter_code
_entity_poly.pdbx_strand_id
1 'polypeptide(L)'
;MSFYLMVILIGFSYALLFGFLTYLKREGFSFQFTLEAIVITLLVSGVGFFSGSEVNPILFLMFVYLVTMRSRLLTDIANFLSGRGRQRDAVAVLQVALSLFPDKQTRLIVLTNLGIVQLLRKNPSSAEAILTSVLDETKQGG
;
A
#
# COMPACT_ATOMS: atom_id res chain seq x y z
N MET A 1 17.78 25.17 11.33
CA MET A 1 16.34 24.79 11.32
C MET A 1 16.17 23.64 12.29
N SER A 2 15.19 23.70 13.19
CA SER A 2 14.95 22.64 14.19
C SER A 2 14.63 21.31 13.48
N PHE A 3 15.34 20.23 13.79
CA PHE A 3 15.17 18.90 13.16
C PHE A 3 13.71 18.44 13.14
N TYR A 4 12.93 18.80 14.16
CA TYR A 4 11.50 18.50 14.28
C TYR A 4 10.65 19.17 13.19
N LEU A 5 10.93 20.44 12.85
CA LEU A 5 10.24 21.13 11.75
C LEU A 5 10.52 20.46 10.41
N MET A 6 11.73 19.91 10.25
CA MET A 6 12.13 19.22 9.02
C MET A 6 11.36 17.91 8.86
N VAL A 7 11.19 17.12 9.92
CA VAL A 7 10.39 15.87 9.89
C VAL A 7 8.92 16.15 9.60
N ILE A 8 8.33 17.17 10.24
CA ILE A 8 6.94 17.56 9.98
C ILE A 8 6.76 18.02 8.53
N LEU A 9 7.65 18.89 8.05
CA LEU A 9 7.60 19.41 6.69
C LEU A 9 7.74 18.27 5.66
N ILE A 10 8.67 17.34 5.89
CA ILE A 10 8.88 16.16 5.03
C ILE A 10 7.64 15.25 5.04
N GLY A 11 7.09 14.94 6.21
CA GLY A 11 5.89 14.09 6.31
C GLY A 11 4.67 14.73 5.66
N PHE A 12 4.49 16.05 5.80
CA PHE A 12 3.41 16.78 5.15
C PHE A 12 3.59 16.85 3.63
N SER A 13 4.81 17.16 3.16
CA SER A 13 5.15 17.13 1.73
C SER A 13 4.95 15.73 1.14
N TYR A 14 5.32 14.67 1.86
CA TYR A 14 5.09 13.29 1.45
C TYR A 14 3.60 13.00 1.26
N ALA A 15 2.77 13.34 2.25
CA ALA A 15 1.32 13.14 2.17
C ALA A 15 0.70 13.93 1.00
N LEU A 16 1.11 15.19 0.81
CA LEU A 16 0.64 16.03 -0.29
C LEU A 16 1.06 15.49 -1.66
N LEU A 17 2.33 15.13 -1.85
CA LEU A 17 2.83 14.62 -3.11
C LEU A 17 2.14 13.31 -3.49
N PHE A 18 2.00 12.38 -2.55
CA PHE A 18 1.30 11.13 -2.83
C PHE A 18 -0.21 11.33 -3.05
N GLY A 19 -0.85 12.20 -2.28
CA GLY A 19 -2.26 12.57 -2.51
C GLY A 19 -2.45 13.19 -3.89
N PHE A 20 -1.55 14.08 -4.31
CA PHE A 20 -1.57 14.71 -5.63
C PHE A 20 -1.31 13.71 -6.78
N LEU A 21 -0.34 12.81 -6.63
CA LEU A 21 -0.09 11.75 -7.61
C LEU A 21 -1.29 10.82 -7.78
N THR A 22 -1.97 10.50 -6.68
CA THR A 22 -3.17 9.67 -6.67
C THR A 22 -4.30 10.35 -7.45
N TYR A 23 -4.52 11.65 -7.18
CA TYR A 23 -5.45 12.49 -7.93
C TYR A 23 -5.14 12.53 -9.44
N LEU A 24 -3.87 12.71 -9.82
CA LEU A 24 -3.46 12.71 -11.22
C LEU A 24 -3.69 11.37 -11.93
N LYS A 25 -3.49 10.25 -11.21
CA LYS A 25 -3.73 8.92 -11.76
C LYS A 25 -5.21 8.57 -11.92
N ARG A 26 -6.13 9.44 -11.44
CA ARG A 26 -7.56 9.12 -11.28
C ARG A 26 -7.81 7.84 -10.49
N GLU A 27 -6.79 7.40 -9.75
CA GLU A 27 -6.94 6.46 -8.66
C GLU A 27 -7.63 7.30 -7.57
N GLY A 28 -8.88 7.00 -7.21
CA GLY A 28 -9.60 7.72 -6.16
C GLY A 28 -8.76 7.97 -4.89
N PHE A 29 -9.14 8.96 -4.08
CA PHE A 29 -8.33 9.31 -2.92
C PHE A 29 -8.35 8.19 -1.86
N SER A 30 -7.20 7.57 -1.59
CA SER A 30 -7.08 6.61 -0.51
C SER A 30 -7.00 7.34 0.84
N PHE A 31 -8.17 7.52 1.47
CA PHE A 31 -8.27 8.17 2.78
C PHE A 31 -7.44 7.45 3.85
N GLN A 32 -7.40 6.12 3.79
CA GLN A 32 -6.59 5.30 4.71
C GLN A 32 -5.09 5.60 4.55
N PHE A 33 -4.57 5.67 3.32
CA PHE A 33 -3.16 5.99 3.08
C PHE A 33 -2.79 7.37 3.67
N THR A 34 -3.61 8.38 3.41
CA THR A 34 -3.34 9.75 3.88
C THR A 34 -3.38 9.82 5.41
N LEU A 35 -4.37 9.15 6.01
CA LEU A 35 -4.52 9.11 7.47
C LEU A 35 -3.36 8.35 8.12
N GLU A 36 -2.96 7.20 7.59
CA GLU A 36 -1.79 6.45 8.08
C GLU A 36 -0.52 7.32 8.02
N ALA A 37 -0.27 8.00 6.90
CA ALA A 37 0.89 8.88 6.75
C ALA A 37 0.90 10.04 7.76
N ILE A 38 -0.25 10.70 7.98
CA ILE A 38 -0.39 11.80 8.94
C ILE A 38 -0.19 11.30 10.37
N VAL A 39 -0.86 10.20 10.75
CA VAL A 39 -0.79 9.64 12.11
C VAL A 39 0.64 9.19 12.42
N ILE A 40 1.31 8.49 11.50
CA ILE A 40 2.72 8.08 11.69
C ILE A 40 3.62 9.31 11.81
N THR A 41 3.43 10.33 10.97
CA THR A 41 4.21 11.58 11.04
C THR A 41 4.06 12.25 12.40
N LEU A 42 2.83 12.37 12.92
CA LEU A 42 2.54 12.96 14.21
C LEU A 42 3.15 12.15 15.36
N LEU A 43 2.99 10.82 15.33
CA LEU A 43 3.54 9.94 16.37
C LEU A 43 5.06 10.00 16.41
N VAL A 44 5.74 9.86 15.27
CA VAL A 44 7.20 9.88 15.22
C VAL A 44 7.76 11.25 15.60
N SER A 45 7.16 12.34 15.11
CA SER A 45 7.58 13.70 15.47
C SER A 45 7.35 13.98 16.95
N GLY A 46 6.21 13.54 17.50
CA GLY A 46 5.88 13.70 18.91
C GLY A 46 6.80 12.90 19.83
N VAL A 47 7.06 11.63 19.50
CA VAL A 47 8.01 10.78 20.26
C VAL A 47 9.41 11.35 20.21
N GLY A 48 9.85 11.83 19.04
CA GLY A 48 11.13 12.53 18.90
C GLY A 48 11.22 13.74 19.83
N PHE A 49 10.16 14.56 19.87
CA PHE A 49 10.09 15.75 20.71
C PHE A 49 10.17 15.42 22.21
N PHE A 50 9.43 14.41 22.68
CA PHE A 50 9.43 14.01 24.09
C PHE A 50 10.71 13.27 24.51
N SER A 51 11.32 12.50 23.60
CA SER A 51 12.51 11.71 23.91
C SER A 51 13.82 12.50 23.74
N GLY A 52 13.78 13.70 23.17
CA GLY A 52 14.97 14.49 22.83
C GLY A 52 15.88 13.82 21.79
N SER A 53 15.38 12.80 21.09
CA SER A 53 16.14 12.02 20.12
C SER A 53 16.03 12.63 18.74
N GLU A 54 17.17 12.78 18.07
CA GLU A 54 17.23 13.22 16.67
C GLU A 54 16.78 12.08 15.76
N VAL A 55 15.53 12.15 15.28
CA VAL A 55 15.03 11.22 14.27
C VAL A 55 15.67 11.57 12.93
N ASN A 56 16.43 10.65 12.35
CA ASN A 56 16.99 10.82 11.02
C ASN A 56 15.86 10.93 9.98
N PRO A 57 15.75 12.05 9.23
CA PRO A 57 14.66 12.25 8.27
C PRO A 57 14.59 11.20 7.16
N ILE A 58 15.72 10.62 6.76
CA ILE A 58 15.78 9.58 5.72
C ILE A 58 15.21 8.28 6.25
N LEU A 59 15.58 7.89 7.49
CA LEU A 59 15.02 6.70 8.13
C LEU A 59 13.52 6.85 8.36
N PHE A 60 13.06 8.03 8.76
CA PHE A 60 11.64 8.33 8.89
C PHE A 60 10.89 8.19 7.56
N LEU A 61 11.42 8.76 6.48
CA LEU A 61 10.80 8.68 5.16
C LEU A 61 10.74 7.23 4.64
N MET A 62 11.82 6.46 4.82
CA MET A 62 11.81 5.02 4.49
C MET A 62 10.77 4.26 5.32
N PHE A 63 10.67 4.54 6.62
CA PHE A 63 9.72 3.89 7.50
C PHE A 63 8.28 4.17 7.10
N VAL A 64 7.91 5.45 6.93
CA VAL A 64 6.57 5.85 6.49
C VAL A 64 6.26 5.20 5.14
N TYR A 65 7.18 5.26 4.18
CA TYR A 65 7.00 4.67 2.86
C TYR A 65 6.76 3.16 2.92
N LEU A 66 7.55 2.42 3.71
CA LEU A 66 7.41 0.97 3.87
C LEU A 66 6.05 0.60 4.48
N VAL A 67 5.62 1.35 5.49
CA VAL A 67 4.35 1.07 6.20
C VAL A 67 3.16 1.37 5.30
N THR A 68 3.15 2.52 4.62
CA THR A 68 2.02 2.93 3.76
C THR A 68 1.93 2.11 2.49
N MET A 69 3.06 1.64 1.94
CA MET A 69 3.10 0.84 0.71
C MET A 69 3.14 -0.68 0.96
N ARG A 70 3.01 -1.15 2.21
CA ARG A 70 3.21 -2.56 2.61
C ARG A 70 2.56 -3.57 1.66
N SER A 71 1.27 -3.42 1.39
CA SER A 71 0.51 -4.36 0.55
C SER A 71 0.84 -4.22 -0.94
N ARG A 72 1.25 -3.03 -1.38
CA ARG A 72 1.70 -2.79 -2.76
C ARG A 72 3.04 -3.48 -3.02
N LEU A 73 3.99 -3.35 -2.10
CA LEU A 73 5.28 -4.05 -2.18
C LEU A 73 5.11 -5.57 -2.20
N LEU A 74 4.23 -6.11 -1.36
CA LEU A 74 3.90 -7.55 -1.39
C LEU A 74 3.29 -7.97 -2.72
N THR A 75 2.43 -7.14 -3.32
CA THR A 75 1.85 -7.43 -4.65
C THR A 75 2.94 -7.47 -5.72
N ASP A 76 3.89 -6.54 -5.70
CA ASP A 76 5.01 -6.53 -6.64
C ASP A 76 5.90 -7.77 -6.48
N ILE A 77 6.15 -8.20 -5.24
CA ILE A 77 6.85 -9.47 -4.94
C ILE A 77 6.06 -10.66 -5.51
N ALA A 78 4.75 -10.69 -5.34
CA ALA A 78 3.92 -11.78 -5.87
C ALA A 78 3.96 -11.82 -7.41
N ASN A 79 3.94 -10.66 -8.07
CA ASN A 79 4.07 -10.56 -9.52
C ASN A 79 5.42 -11.08 -10.01
N PHE A 80 6.49 -10.74 -9.31
CA PHE A 80 7.82 -11.27 -9.60
C PHE A 80 7.89 -12.80 -9.43
N LEU A 81 7.29 -13.35 -8.37
CA LEU A 81 7.21 -14.81 -8.15
C LEU A 81 6.37 -15.51 -9.22
N SER A 82 5.23 -14.92 -9.59
CA SER A 82 4.37 -15.40 -10.66
C SER A 82 5.09 -15.43 -12.01
N GLY A 83 5.84 -14.36 -12.35
CA GLY A 83 6.64 -14.31 -13.57
C GLY A 83 7.73 -15.39 -13.65
N ARG A 84 8.17 -15.92 -12.51
CA ARG A 84 9.11 -17.07 -12.42
C ARG A 84 8.41 -18.44 -12.40
N GLY A 85 7.10 -18.50 -12.59
CA GLY A 85 6.32 -19.73 -12.52
C GLY A 85 6.05 -20.23 -11.10
N ARG A 86 6.47 -19.50 -10.05
CA ARG A 86 6.24 -19.84 -8.64
C ARG A 86 4.85 -19.42 -8.18
N GLN A 87 3.82 -19.91 -8.88
CA GLN A 87 2.45 -19.46 -8.72
C GLN A 87 1.88 -19.73 -7.32
N ARG A 88 2.28 -20.83 -6.68
CA ARG A 88 1.85 -21.15 -5.30
C ARG A 88 2.35 -20.12 -4.30
N ASP A 89 3.60 -19.69 -4.44
CA ASP A 89 4.21 -18.69 -3.55
C ASP A 89 3.61 -17.31 -3.80
N ALA A 90 3.32 -16.97 -5.07
CA ALA A 90 2.62 -15.75 -5.43
C ALA A 90 1.25 -15.66 -4.75
N VAL A 91 0.46 -16.74 -4.74
CA VAL A 91 -0.82 -16.80 -4.01
C VAL A 91 -0.63 -16.55 -2.52
N ALA A 92 0.35 -17.20 -1.89
CA ALA A 92 0.61 -17.04 -0.47
C ALA A 92 0.97 -15.58 -0.12
N VAL A 93 1.82 -14.94 -0.93
CA VAL A 93 2.19 -13.53 -0.75
C VAL A 93 0.99 -12.60 -0.93
N LEU A 94 0.12 -12.86 -1.92
CA LEU A 94 -1.10 -12.06 -2.12
C LEU A 94 -2.10 -12.22 -0.97
N GLN A 95 -2.22 -13.42 -0.40
CA GLN A 95 -3.04 -13.63 0.79
C GLN A 95 -2.51 -12.85 2.00
N VAL A 96 -1.18 -12.82 2.19
CA VAL A 96 -0.56 -11.97 3.22
C VAL A 96 -0.85 -10.49 2.94
N ALA A 97 -0.75 -10.05 1.68
CA ALA A 97 -1.06 -8.67 1.31
C ALA A 97 -2.52 -8.28 1.63
N LEU A 98 -3.48 -9.20 1.46
CA LEU A 98 -4.89 -9.02 1.85
C LEU A 98 -5.06 -8.98 3.38
N SER A 99 -4.30 -9.77 4.13
CA SER A 99 -4.37 -9.81 5.59
C SER A 99 -3.85 -8.54 6.28
N LEU A 100 -3.07 -7.71 5.58
CA LEU A 100 -2.53 -6.44 6.07
C LEU A 100 -3.50 -5.26 5.97
N PHE A 101 -4.80 -5.55 5.79
CA PHE A 101 -5.88 -4.58 5.64
C PHE A 101 -5.52 -3.46 4.64
N PRO A 102 -5.26 -3.83 3.37
CA PRO A 102 -4.99 -2.83 2.34
C PRO A 102 -6.20 -1.92 2.19
N ASP A 103 -5.94 -0.67 1.81
CA ASP A 103 -7.01 0.24 1.42
C ASP A 103 -7.78 -0.29 0.21
N LYS A 104 -9.00 0.21 -0.01
CA LYS A 104 -9.91 -0.32 -1.04
C LYS A 104 -9.24 -0.48 -2.41
N GLN A 105 -8.41 0.46 -2.82
CA GLN A 105 -7.76 0.40 -4.13
C GLN A 105 -6.66 -0.65 -4.17
N THR A 106 -5.79 -0.64 -3.18
CA THR A 106 -4.74 -1.67 -3.09
C THR A 106 -5.37 -3.05 -2.95
N ARG A 107 -6.50 -3.19 -2.26
CA ARG A 107 -7.27 -4.43 -2.19
C ARG A 107 -7.73 -4.90 -3.57
N LEU A 108 -8.32 -4.01 -4.38
CA LEU A 108 -8.72 -4.34 -5.76
C LEU A 108 -7.51 -4.76 -6.62
N ILE A 109 -6.38 -4.08 -6.47
CA ILE A 109 -5.12 -4.45 -7.15
C ILE A 109 -4.69 -5.86 -6.73
N VAL A 110 -4.67 -6.15 -5.43
CA VAL A 110 -4.25 -7.46 -4.89
C VAL A 110 -5.19 -8.57 -5.38
N LEU A 111 -6.51 -8.36 -5.34
CA LEU A 111 -7.50 -9.33 -5.81
C LEU A 111 -7.40 -9.57 -7.32
N THR A 112 -7.18 -8.51 -8.11
CA THR A 112 -6.96 -8.63 -9.56
C THR A 112 -5.74 -9.49 -9.86
N ASN A 113 -4.61 -9.23 -9.20
CA ASN A 113 -3.39 -10.04 -9.36
C ASN A 113 -3.62 -11.49 -8.90
N LEU A 114 -4.41 -11.71 -7.84
CA LEU A 114 -4.78 -13.06 -7.41
C LEU A 114 -5.60 -13.79 -8.46
N GLY A 115 -6.56 -13.13 -9.10
CA GLY A 115 -7.31 -13.66 -10.23
C GLY A 115 -6.40 -14.06 -11.40
N ILE A 116 -5.47 -13.18 -11.79
CA ILE A 116 -4.49 -13.45 -12.85
C ILE A 116 -3.62 -14.67 -12.51
N VAL A 117 -3.12 -14.76 -11.28
CA VAL A 117 -2.32 -15.91 -10.82
C VAL A 117 -3.13 -17.21 -10.88
N GLN A 118 -4.43 -17.19 -10.54
CA GLN A 118 -5.29 -18.38 -10.65
C GLN A 118 -5.52 -18.81 -12.10
N LEU A 119 -5.63 -17.86 -13.05
CA LEU A 119 -5.67 -18.17 -14.48
C LEU A 119 -4.38 -18.86 -14.93
N LEU A 120 -3.22 -18.34 -14.51
CA LEU A 120 -1.92 -18.95 -14.83
C LEU A 120 -1.76 -20.34 -14.22
N ARG A 121 -2.43 -20.62 -13.10
CA ARG A 121 -2.50 -21.96 -12.48
C ARG A 121 -3.50 -22.92 -13.14
N LYS A 122 -4.14 -22.52 -14.24
CA LYS A 122 -5.20 -23.29 -14.92
C LYS A 122 -6.41 -23.57 -14.02
N ASN A 123 -6.73 -22.65 -13.10
CA ASN A 123 -7.92 -22.71 -12.27
C ASN A 123 -8.89 -21.57 -12.63
N PRO A 124 -9.57 -21.64 -13.79
CA PRO A 124 -10.39 -20.56 -14.30
C PRO A 124 -11.61 -20.28 -13.42
N SER A 125 -12.23 -21.30 -12.82
CA SER A 125 -13.41 -21.11 -11.96
C SER A 125 -13.09 -20.27 -10.73
N SER A 126 -11.93 -20.48 -10.10
CA SER A 126 -11.50 -19.64 -8.98
C SER A 126 -11.15 -18.22 -9.43
N ALA A 127 -10.56 -18.07 -10.61
CA ALA A 127 -10.22 -16.75 -11.14
C ALA A 127 -11.48 -15.94 -11.46
N GLU A 128 -12.47 -16.56 -12.09
CA GLU A 128 -13.76 -15.95 -12.41
C GLU A 128 -14.46 -15.46 -11.14
N ALA A 129 -14.57 -16.30 -10.10
CA ALA A 129 -15.17 -15.88 -8.84
C ALA A 129 -14.49 -14.65 -8.22
N ILE A 130 -13.15 -14.61 -8.23
CA ILE A 130 -12.37 -13.49 -7.69
C ILE A 130 -12.57 -12.23 -8.56
N LEU A 131 -12.42 -12.34 -9.88
CA LEU A 131 -12.53 -11.19 -10.77
C LEU A 131 -13.95 -10.62 -10.83
N THR A 132 -14.98 -11.47 -10.73
CA THR A 132 -16.37 -11.01 -10.58
C THR A 132 -16.55 -10.25 -9.27
N SER A 133 -15.97 -10.72 -8.16
CA SER A 133 -16.01 -9.97 -6.90
C SER A 133 -15.32 -8.60 -6.99
N VAL A 134 -14.22 -8.50 -7.76
CA VAL A 134 -13.55 -7.22 -8.06
C VAL A 134 -14.48 -6.30 -8.84
N LEU A 135 -15.16 -6.82 -9.87
CA LEU A 135 -16.11 -6.03 -10.67
C LEU A 135 -17.27 -5.51 -9.81
N ASP A 136 -17.83 -6.35 -8.94
CA ASP A 136 -18.92 -5.95 -8.06
C ASP A 136 -18.47 -4.88 -7.05
N GLU A 137 -17.27 -5.02 -6.50
CA GLU A 137 -16.70 -4.03 -5.58
C GLU A 137 -16.37 -2.69 -6.27
N THR A 138 -15.91 -2.71 -7.53
CA THR A 138 -15.70 -1.48 -8.29
C THR A 138 -17.01 -0.75 -8.62
N LYS A 139 -18.10 -1.49 -8.89
CA LYS A 139 -19.42 -0.89 -9.15
C LYS A 139 -20.04 -0.22 -7.93
N GLN A 140 -19.69 -0.67 -6.72
CA GLN A 140 -20.23 -0.15 -5.46
C GLN A 140 -19.46 1.06 -4.92
N GLY A 141 -18.42 1.56 -5.60
CA GLY A 141 -17.60 2.66 -5.08
C GLY A 141 -16.60 3.28 -6.06
N GLY A 142 -17.04 3.57 -7.29
CA GLY A 142 -16.35 4.48 -8.22
C GLY A 142 -16.83 5.93 -8.06
#